data_AF-A0A7W2H4V2-F1
#
_entry.id   AF-A0A7W2H4V2-F1
#
_cell.length_a   1.000
_cell.length_b   1.000
_cell.length_c   1.000
_cell.angle_alpha   90.00
_cell.angle_beta   90.00
_cell.angle_gamma   90.00
#
_symmetry.space_group_name_H-M   'P 1'
#
loop_
_entity.id
_entity.type
_entity.pdbx_description
1 polymer ?
#
loop_
_entity_poly.entity_id
_entity_poly.type
_entity_poly.pdbx_seq_one_letter_code
_entity_poly.pdbx_strand_id
1 'polypeptide(L)'
;IGCVGDGAGLEFLNWVQELDLPDPEAALIDPDSVVFPERGDRLYAALSAVAGAVASDPTPDRWLAGWRVLEKAAGQSPDIGAIAAKVLAQIRPDGVSAPPEASIFLPVLEAAGLLE
;
A
#
# COMPACT_ATOMS: atom_id res chain seq x y z
N ILE A 1 7.26 18.15 -11.35
CA ILE A 1 6.07 18.30 -10.49
C ILE A 1 5.13 17.17 -10.87
N GLY A 2 5.23 16.04 -10.16
CA GLY A 2 4.51 14.82 -10.48
C GLY A 2 3.08 14.90 -9.96
N CYS A 3 2.14 15.05 -10.89
CA CYS A 3 0.72 15.16 -10.63
C CYS A 3 0.11 13.80 -10.27
N VAL A 4 0.28 13.33 -9.03
CA VAL A 4 -0.72 12.44 -8.44
C VAL A 4 -1.72 13.37 -7.76
N GLY A 5 -2.80 13.67 -8.49
CA GLY A 5 -3.76 14.69 -8.08
C GLY A 5 -4.39 14.34 -6.74
N ASP A 6 -4.48 15.35 -5.87
CA ASP A 6 -5.27 15.42 -4.63
C ASP A 6 -6.69 14.79 -4.70
N GLY A 7 -7.23 14.54 -5.91
CA GLY A 7 -8.55 13.95 -6.12
C GLY A 7 -8.61 12.41 -6.21
N ALA A 8 -7.49 11.71 -6.37
CA ALA A 8 -7.52 10.25 -6.56
C ALA A 8 -7.81 9.46 -5.26
N GLY A 9 -7.47 10.04 -4.11
CA GLY A 9 -7.66 9.39 -2.80
C GLY A 9 -9.13 9.30 -2.38
N LEU A 10 -9.94 10.32 -2.70
CA LEU A 10 -11.34 10.38 -2.24
C LEU A 10 -12.29 9.52 -3.07
N GLU A 11 -12.12 9.50 -4.40
CA GLU A 11 -12.96 8.73 -5.34
C GLU A 11 -12.81 7.22 -5.13
N PHE A 12 -11.67 6.79 -4.59
CA PHE A 12 -11.34 5.38 -4.44
C PHE A 12 -11.85 4.78 -3.10
N LEU A 13 -11.94 5.58 -2.03
CA LEU A 13 -12.57 5.16 -0.76
C LEU A 13 -14.04 4.75 -0.94
N ASN A 14 -14.74 5.39 -1.88
CA ASN A 14 -16.15 5.11 -2.14
C ASN A 14 -16.37 3.74 -2.83
N TRP A 15 -15.35 3.17 -3.49
CA TRP A 15 -15.42 1.89 -4.19
C TRP A 15 -15.15 0.67 -3.28
N VAL A 16 -14.48 0.88 -2.14
CA VAL A 16 -14.03 -0.20 -1.22
C VAL A 16 -15.17 -0.77 -0.36
N GLN A 17 -16.21 0.02 -0.06
CA GLN A 17 -17.29 -0.36 0.88
C GLN A 17 -18.24 -1.45 0.34
N GLU A 18 -18.36 -1.65 -0.97
CA GLU A 18 -19.30 -2.64 -1.55
C GLU A 18 -18.74 -4.07 -1.66
N LEU A 19 -17.45 -4.30 -1.36
CA LEU A 19 -16.74 -5.52 -1.76
C LEU A 19 -16.35 -6.48 -0.62
N ASP A 20 -16.82 -6.25 0.62
CA ASP A 20 -16.46 -7.03 1.83
C ASP A 20 -14.93 -7.05 2.05
N LEU A 21 -14.29 -5.90 1.82
CA LEU A 21 -12.84 -5.73 1.93
C LEU A 21 -12.46 -5.30 3.35
N PRO A 22 -11.24 -5.63 3.83
CA PRO A 22 -10.74 -5.11 5.08
C PRO A 22 -10.67 -3.58 5.03
N ASP A 23 -11.07 -2.95 6.13
CA ASP A 23 -11.02 -1.50 6.27
C ASP A 23 -9.55 -1.02 6.24
N PRO A 24 -9.19 -0.09 5.35
CA PRO A 24 -7.80 0.34 5.20
C PRO A 24 -7.27 1.09 6.43
N GLU A 25 -8.12 1.84 7.14
CA GLU A 25 -7.70 2.53 8.37
C GLU A 25 -7.42 1.53 9.49
N ALA A 26 -8.29 0.53 9.67
CA ALA A 26 -8.08 -0.56 10.62
C ALA A 26 -6.82 -1.34 10.27
N ALA A 27 -6.54 -1.55 8.98
CA ALA A 27 -5.33 -2.21 8.52
C ALA A 27 -4.06 -1.42 8.82
N LEU A 28 -4.12 -0.09 8.76
CA LEU A 28 -3.00 0.77 9.14
C LEU A 28 -2.81 0.86 10.66
N ILE A 29 -3.89 0.78 11.45
CA ILE A 29 -3.84 0.76 12.91
C ILE A 29 -3.22 -0.55 13.42
N ASP A 30 -3.63 -1.69 12.87
CA ASP A 30 -3.11 -3.00 13.26
C ASP A 30 -2.78 -3.87 12.02
N PRO A 31 -1.60 -3.64 11.41
CA PRO A 31 -1.16 -4.40 10.23
C PRO A 31 -1.14 -5.91 10.46
N ASP A 32 -0.77 -6.35 11.67
CA ASP A 32 -0.57 -7.75 12.04
C ASP A 32 -1.89 -8.53 12.24
N SER A 33 -3.03 -7.88 12.45
CA SER A 33 -4.34 -8.53 12.54
C SER A 33 -5.11 -8.58 11.21
N VAL A 34 -4.67 -7.84 10.18
CA VAL A 34 -5.35 -7.83 8.88
C VAL A 34 -5.39 -9.22 8.25
N VAL A 35 -6.61 -9.64 7.87
CA VAL A 35 -6.87 -10.85 7.09
C VAL A 35 -7.25 -10.43 5.68
N PHE A 36 -6.47 -10.89 4.73
CA PHE A 36 -6.67 -10.59 3.32
C PHE A 36 -7.52 -11.66 2.62
N PRO A 37 -8.38 -11.26 1.67
CA PRO A 37 -9.17 -12.19 0.89
C PRO A 37 -8.29 -13.00 -0.08
N GLU A 38 -8.55 -14.30 -0.22
CA GLU A 38 -7.81 -15.20 -1.12
C GLU A 38 -8.00 -14.87 -2.61
N ARG A 39 -9.09 -14.17 -2.95
CA ARG A 39 -9.39 -13.75 -4.32
C ARG A 39 -8.48 -12.60 -4.73
N GLY A 40 -7.65 -12.81 -5.75
CA GLY A 40 -6.68 -11.82 -6.24
C GLY A 40 -7.29 -10.45 -6.60
N ASP A 41 -8.49 -10.41 -7.19
CA ASP A 41 -9.18 -9.14 -7.49
C ASP A 41 -9.52 -8.34 -6.24
N ARG A 42 -9.94 -9.02 -5.16
CA ARG A 42 -10.25 -8.42 -3.87
C ARG A 42 -8.99 -8.05 -3.10
N LEU A 43 -7.94 -8.88 -3.20
CA LEU A 43 -6.63 -8.57 -2.62
C LEU A 43 -6.06 -7.29 -3.25
N TYR A 44 -6.15 -7.17 -4.57
CA TYR A 44 -5.74 -5.96 -5.29
C TYR A 44 -6.52 -4.74 -4.81
N ALA A 45 -7.85 -4.87 -4.68
CA ALA A 45 -8.70 -3.79 -4.18
C ALA A 45 -8.31 -3.36 -2.76
N ALA A 46 -8.12 -4.33 -1.85
CA ALA A 46 -7.73 -4.08 -0.46
C ALA A 46 -6.35 -3.41 -0.34
N LEU A 47 -5.35 -3.90 -1.08
CA LEU A 47 -4.01 -3.30 -1.07
C LEU A 47 -3.97 -1.92 -1.70
N SER A 48 -4.76 -1.73 -2.76
CA SER A 48 -4.95 -0.40 -3.34
C SER A 48 -5.59 0.52 -2.30
N ALA A 49 -6.60 0.06 -1.53
CA ALA A 49 -7.29 0.79 -0.45
C ALA A 49 -6.31 1.35 0.57
N VAL A 50 -5.42 0.48 1.05
CA VAL A 50 -4.38 0.83 2.02
C VAL A 50 -3.40 1.84 1.42
N ALA A 51 -2.90 1.61 0.20
CA ALA A 51 -1.98 2.54 -0.46
C ALA A 51 -2.61 3.93 -0.68
N GLY A 52 -3.90 3.98 -1.06
CA GLY A 52 -4.66 5.22 -1.19
C GLY A 52 -4.87 5.94 0.15
N ALA A 53 -5.15 5.20 1.22
CA ALA A 53 -5.29 5.74 2.57
C ALA A 53 -3.98 6.34 3.11
N VAL A 54 -2.84 5.73 2.80
CA VAL A 54 -1.51 6.31 3.11
C VAL A 54 -1.24 7.53 2.23
N ALA A 55 -1.56 7.47 0.93
CA ALA A 55 -1.34 8.58 0.01
C ALA A 55 -2.17 9.83 0.38
N SER A 56 -3.35 9.64 0.98
CA SER A 56 -4.20 10.74 1.44
C SER A 56 -3.65 11.46 2.69
N ASP A 57 -2.85 10.78 3.51
CA ASP A 57 -2.18 11.33 4.70
C ASP A 57 -0.81 10.64 4.89
N PRO A 58 0.23 11.06 4.16
CA PRO A 58 1.50 10.34 4.07
C PRO A 58 2.42 10.66 5.26
N THR A 59 1.97 10.34 6.46
CA THR A 59 2.80 10.45 7.66
C THR A 59 3.81 9.29 7.76
N PRO A 60 4.97 9.48 8.41
CA PRO A 60 5.97 8.43 8.62
C PRO A 60 5.40 7.13 9.17
N ASP A 61 4.54 7.23 10.18
CA ASP A 61 3.95 6.07 10.87
C ASP A 61 3.01 5.30 9.95
N ARG A 62 2.09 6.01 9.27
CA ARG A 62 1.15 5.41 8.30
C ARG A 62 1.88 4.77 7.13
N TRP A 63 2.96 5.40 6.66
CA TRP A 63 3.79 4.88 5.59
C TRP A 63 4.48 3.56 5.99
N LEU A 64 5.06 3.50 7.18
CA LEU A 64 5.66 2.28 7.74
C LEU A 64 4.61 1.18 7.96
N ALA A 65 3.43 1.53 8.49
CA ALA A 65 2.31 0.61 8.63
C ALA A 65 1.86 0.05 7.27
N GLY A 66 1.78 0.88 6.23
CA GLY A 66 1.50 0.45 4.86
C GLY A 66 2.45 -0.64 4.37
N TRP A 67 3.77 -0.49 4.60
CA TRP A 67 4.74 -1.52 4.23
C TRP A 67 4.55 -2.84 4.98
N ARG A 68 4.21 -2.80 6.28
CA ARG A 68 3.87 -3.99 7.07
C ARG A 68 2.67 -4.73 6.51
N VAL A 69 1.64 -3.97 6.12
CA VAL A 69 0.43 -4.51 5.49
C VAL A 69 0.76 -5.20 4.16
N LEU A 70 1.62 -4.58 3.34
CA LEU A 70 2.06 -5.13 2.06
C LEU A 70 2.90 -6.41 2.21
N GLU A 71 3.77 -6.49 3.21
CA GLU A 71 4.53 -7.72 3.51
C GLU A 71 3.59 -8.91 3.73
N LYS A 72 2.55 -8.74 4.54
CA LYS A 72 1.60 -9.83 4.82
C LYS A 72 0.86 -10.28 3.57
N ALA A 73 0.49 -9.35 2.71
CA ALA A 73 -0.14 -9.68 1.43
C ALA A 73 0.84 -10.30 0.43
N ALA A 74 2.14 -9.96 0.49
CA ALA A 74 3.16 -10.58 -0.36
C ALA A 74 3.27 -12.09 -0.12
N GLY A 75 3.01 -12.54 1.11
CA GLY A 75 2.90 -13.98 1.43
C GLY A 75 1.81 -14.72 0.65
N GLN A 76 0.77 -14.01 0.19
CA GLN A 76 -0.30 -14.59 -0.64
C GLN A 76 -0.06 -14.37 -2.13
N SER A 77 0.31 -13.15 -2.55
CA SER A 77 0.50 -12.78 -3.95
C SER A 77 1.49 -11.61 -4.09
N PRO A 78 2.77 -11.90 -4.34
CA PRO A 78 3.81 -10.87 -4.42
C PRO A 78 3.59 -9.88 -5.58
N ASP A 79 3.05 -10.31 -6.72
CA ASP A 79 2.77 -9.45 -7.87
C ASP A 79 1.72 -8.37 -7.56
N ILE A 80 0.72 -8.68 -6.74
CA ILE A 80 -0.31 -7.73 -6.34
C ILE A 80 0.26 -6.75 -5.31
N GLY A 81 1.03 -7.26 -4.34
CA GLY A 81 1.77 -6.43 -3.38
C GLY A 81 2.71 -5.43 -4.07
N ALA A 82 3.35 -5.84 -5.16
CA ALA A 82 4.26 -5.00 -5.92
C ALA A 82 3.60 -3.75 -6.52
N ILE A 83 2.32 -3.80 -6.89
CA ILE A 83 1.62 -2.64 -7.44
C ILE A 83 1.42 -1.59 -6.35
N ALA A 84 0.97 -2.00 -5.16
CA ALA A 84 0.83 -1.11 -4.01
C ALA A 84 2.19 -0.60 -3.51
N ALA A 85 3.23 -1.44 -3.56
CA ALA A 85 4.60 -1.07 -3.16
C ALA A 85 5.14 0.11 -3.97
N LYS A 86 4.86 0.16 -5.29
CA LYS A 86 5.25 1.28 -6.14
C LYS A 86 4.61 2.59 -5.68
N VAL A 87 3.33 2.55 -5.31
CA VAL A 87 2.62 3.74 -4.79
C VAL A 87 3.28 4.22 -3.51
N LEU A 88 3.51 3.33 -2.53
CA LEU A 88 4.17 3.70 -1.28
C LEU A 88 5.58 4.26 -1.50
N ALA A 89 6.37 3.66 -2.39
CA ALA A 89 7.70 4.15 -2.70
C ALA A 89 7.70 5.58 -3.26
N GLN A 90 6.70 5.95 -4.06
CA GLN A 90 6.57 7.30 -4.64
C GLN A 90 6.17 8.38 -3.63
N ILE A 91 5.46 8.02 -2.57
CA ILE A 91 4.97 8.94 -1.54
C ILE A 91 5.83 8.91 -0.26
N ARG A 92 7.06 8.40 -0.36
CA ARG A 92 7.97 8.26 0.78
C ARG A 92 8.14 9.61 1.51
N PRO A 93 7.81 9.69 2.81
CA PRO A 93 8.01 10.90 3.60
C PRO A 93 9.49 11.21 3.80
N ASP A 94 9.83 12.49 3.87
CA ASP A 94 11.21 12.95 4.05
C ASP A 94 11.78 12.50 5.41
N GLY A 95 13.07 12.15 5.43
CA GLY A 95 13.76 11.73 6.65
C GLY A 95 13.46 10.31 7.15
N VAL A 96 12.62 9.52 6.45
CA VAL A 96 12.29 8.14 6.82
C VAL A 96 13.03 7.16 5.91
N SER A 97 13.72 6.18 6.47
CA SER A 97 14.39 5.10 5.71
C SER A 97 13.39 4.02 5.29
N ALA A 98 13.64 3.38 4.14
CA ALA A 98 12.87 2.21 3.71
C ALA A 98 12.97 1.10 4.77
N PRO A 99 11.83 0.50 5.16
CA PRO A 99 11.83 -0.48 6.22
C PRO A 99 12.18 -1.87 5.62
N PRO A 100 12.63 -2.85 6.43
CA PRO A 100 13.14 -4.12 5.92
C PRO A 100 12.13 -4.89 5.06
N GLU A 101 10.84 -4.70 5.30
CA GLU A 101 9.70 -5.28 4.57
C GLU A 101 9.74 -4.89 3.08
N ALA A 102 10.22 -3.68 2.77
CA ALA A 102 10.39 -3.21 1.39
C ALA A 102 11.41 -4.06 0.61
N SER A 103 12.27 -4.83 1.29
CA SER A 103 13.29 -5.70 0.67
C SER A 103 12.67 -6.73 -0.28
N ILE A 104 11.48 -7.22 0.04
CA ILE A 104 10.73 -8.20 -0.76
C ILE A 104 10.40 -7.62 -2.14
N PHE A 105 10.21 -6.30 -2.22
CA PHE A 105 9.82 -5.59 -3.41
C PHE A 105 10.99 -4.90 -4.12
N LEU A 106 12.24 -4.99 -3.62
CA LEU A 106 13.40 -4.39 -4.26
C LEU A 106 13.50 -4.68 -5.76
N PRO A 107 13.44 -5.95 -6.25
CA PRO A 107 13.58 -6.20 -7.68
C PRO A 107 12.52 -5.49 -8.54
N VAL A 108 11.30 -5.34 -8.03
CA VAL A 108 10.23 -4.65 -8.77
C VAL A 108 10.32 -3.13 -8.66
N LEU A 109 10.85 -2.61 -7.55
CA LEU A 109 11.11 -1.19 -7.36
C LEU A 109 12.33 -0.72 -8.16
N GLU A 110 13.38 -1.55 -8.26
CA GLU A 110 14.56 -1.32 -9.12
C GLU A 110 14.14 -1.31 -10.59
N ALA A 111 13.37 -2.30 -11.03
CA ALA A 111 12.83 -2.34 -12.39
C ALA A 111 11.91 -1.15 -12.71
N ALA A 112 11.29 -0.54 -11.70
CA ALA A 112 10.48 0.67 -11.83
C ALA A 112 11.29 1.97 -11.76
N GLY A 113 12.60 1.91 -11.48
CA GLY A 113 13.45 3.10 -11.32
C GLY A 113 13.11 3.94 -10.08
N LEU A 114 12.56 3.32 -9.03
CA LEU A 114 12.12 3.99 -7.80
C LEU A 114 13.13 3.87 -6.64
N LEU A 115 14.29 3.29 -6.89
CA LEU A 115 15.40 3.19 -5.95
C LEU A 115 16.59 3.97 -6.54
N GLU A 116 16.90 5.12 -5.94
CA GLU A 116 18.14 5.88 -6.18
C GLU A 116 19.17 5.62 -5.08
#